data_AF-A0A9E5YBL1-F1
#
_entry.id   AF-A0A9E5YBL1-F1
#
_cell.length_a   1.000
_cell.length_b   1.000
_cell.length_c   1.000
_cell.angle_alpha   90.00
_cell.angle_beta   90.00
_cell.angle_gamma   90.00
#
_symmetry.space_group_name_H-M   'P 1'
#
loop_
_entity.id
_entity.type
_entity.pdbx_description
1 polymer ?
#
loop_
_entity_poly.entity_id
_entity_poly.type
_entity_poly.pdbx_seq_one_letter_code
_entity_poly.pdbx_strand_id
1 'polypeptide(L)'
;MGLLGPISGYRLDTHLKKELMDVMENSLLPAKRACRILGLKPKRFYRWRKNYALFGINGLVNEKPIAKVIPNKLLRNEEEAILNYAGLHPEQRHREIQYNLDRG
;
A
#
# COMPACT_ATOMS: atom_id res chain seq x y z
N MET A 1 16.65 13.55 18.34
CA MET A 1 16.24 14.95 18.16
C MET A 1 16.29 15.28 16.67
N GLY A 2 15.17 15.22 15.95
CA GLY A 2 15.18 15.38 14.49
C GLY A 2 13.78 15.43 13.90
N LEU A 3 12.98 16.42 14.31
CA LEU A 3 11.67 16.70 13.72
C LEU A 3 11.63 18.15 13.18
N LEU A 4 12.72 18.60 12.56
CA LEU A 4 12.76 19.88 11.85
C LEU A 4 12.50 19.63 10.36
N GLY A 5 11.23 19.50 10.00
CA GLY A 5 10.78 19.39 8.61
C GLY A 5 9.33 18.91 8.50
N PRO A 6 8.62 19.19 7.39
CA PRO A 6 7.27 18.70 7.21
C PRO A 6 7.25 17.16 7.20
N ILE A 7 6.58 16.57 8.19
CA ILE A 7 6.36 15.12 8.32
C ILE A 7 5.50 14.58 7.13
N SER A 8 4.94 15.50 6.34
CA SER A 8 4.30 15.23 5.06
C SER A 8 5.23 14.50 4.08
N GLY A 9 4.81 13.31 3.64
CA GLY A 9 5.50 12.54 2.59
C GLY A 9 6.27 11.32 3.12
N TYR A 10 6.74 11.37 4.37
CA TYR A 10 7.47 10.25 4.96
C TYR A 10 6.54 9.16 5.48
N ARG A 11 6.87 7.89 5.23
CA ARG A 11 6.24 6.76 5.91
C ARG A 11 6.72 6.74 7.36
N LEU A 12 5.79 7.00 8.29
CA LEU A 12 6.09 6.93 9.71
C LEU A 12 5.88 5.52 10.22
N ASP A 13 6.68 5.16 11.21
CA ASP A 13 6.49 3.96 12.00
C ASP A 13 5.16 4.01 12.78
N THR A 14 4.64 2.84 13.10
CA THR A 14 3.38 2.63 13.83
C THR A 14 3.41 3.30 15.21
N HIS A 15 4.52 3.18 15.93
CA HIS A 15 4.67 3.80 17.26
C HIS A 15 4.65 5.32 17.18
N LEU A 16 5.44 5.89 16.27
CA LEU A 16 5.50 7.34 16.06
C LEU A 16 4.15 7.91 15.61
N LYS A 17 3.37 7.18 14.80
CA LYS A 17 1.99 7.57 14.46
C LYS A 17 1.11 7.65 15.70
N LYS A 18 1.23 6.68 16.60
CA LYS A 18 0.43 6.63 17.83
C LYS A 18 0.79 7.76 18.78
N GLU A 19 2.08 8.01 19.02
CA GLU A 19 2.54 9.13 19.83
C GLU A 19 2.05 10.48 19.28
N LEU A 20 2.17 10.69 17.97
CA LEU A 20 1.67 11.91 17.32
C LEU A 20 0.15 12.05 17.47
N MET A 21 -0.59 10.95 17.32
CA MET A 21 -2.04 10.96 17.54
C MET A 21 -2.38 11.33 18.98
N ASP A 22 -1.70 10.76 19.96
CA ASP A 22 -1.95 11.04 21.38
C ASP A 22 -1.64 12.48 21.73
N VAL A 23 -0.52 13.03 21.24
CA VAL A 23 -0.19 14.45 21.41
C VAL A 23 -1.27 15.35 20.79
N MET A 24 -1.77 15.00 19.60
CA MET A 24 -2.80 15.80 18.92
C MET A 24 -4.16 15.71 19.62
N GLU A 25 -4.56 14.54 20.09
CA GLU A 25 -5.84 14.31 20.77
C GLU A 25 -5.88 14.93 22.17
N ASN A 26 -4.74 14.98 22.86
CA ASN A 26 -4.61 15.64 24.16
C ASN A 26 -4.26 17.14 24.06
N SER A 27 -4.12 17.68 22.84
CA SER A 27 -3.84 19.11 22.67
C SER A 27 -5.10 19.95 22.88
N LEU A 28 -4.94 21.13 23.47
CA LEU A 28 -6.00 22.14 23.57
C LEU A 28 -6.32 22.80 22.22
N LEU A 29 -5.62 22.43 21.16
CA LEU A 29 -5.80 22.98 19.83
C LEU A 29 -6.75 22.10 19.01
N PRO A 30 -7.58 22.69 18.14
CA PRO A 30 -8.32 21.90 17.17
C PRO A 30 -7.37 21.04 16.33
N ALA A 31 -7.69 19.77 16.11
CA ALA A 31 -6.82 18.80 15.42
C ALA A 31 -6.27 19.31 14.08
N LYS A 32 -7.06 20.07 13.31
CA LYS A 32 -6.64 20.70 12.05
C LYS A 32 -5.50 21.72 12.26
N ARG A 33 -5.55 22.50 13.35
CA ARG A 33 -4.51 23.48 13.71
C ARG A 33 -3.26 22.77 14.22
N ALA A 34 -3.40 21.77 15.09
CA ALA A 34 -2.29 20.94 15.56
C ALA A 34 -1.56 20.25 14.39
N CYS A 35 -2.30 19.67 13.44
CA CYS A 35 -1.76 19.09 12.21
C CYS A 35 -0.92 20.10 11.40
N ARG A 36 -1.39 21.34 11.24
CA ARG A 36 -0.67 22.39 10.50
C ARG A 36 0.65 22.75 11.18
N ILE A 37 0.66 22.89 12.51
CA ILE A 37 1.87 23.20 13.29
C ILE A 37 2.90 22.07 13.14
N LEU A 38 2.45 20.81 13.19
CA LEU A 38 3.30 19.62 13.07
C LEU A 38 3.69 19.29 11.60
N GLY A 39 3.27 20.09 10.61
CA GLY A 39 3.52 19.81 9.20
C GLY A 39 2.86 18.52 8.69
N LEU A 40 1.79 18.06 9.35
CA LEU A 40 1.02 16.86 9.01
C LEU A 40 -0.23 17.25 8.21
N LYS A 41 -0.49 16.56 7.09
CA LYS A 41 -1.74 16.76 6.34
C LYS A 41 -2.93 16.26 7.19
N PRO A 42 -3.98 17.09 7.46
CA PRO A 42 -5.12 16.67 8.29
C PRO A 42 -5.80 15.39 7.81
N LYS A 43 -5.92 15.18 6.49
CA LYS A 43 -6.46 13.94 5.89
C LYS A 43 -5.72 12.68 6.38
N ARG A 44 -4.40 12.79 6.61
CA ARG A 44 -3.58 11.69 7.10
C ARG A 44 -3.90 11.34 8.56
N PHE A 45 -4.01 12.36 9.41
CA PHE A 45 -4.43 12.21 10.81
C PHE A 45 -5.81 11.56 10.92
N TYR A 46 -6.83 12.09 10.22
CA TYR A 46 -8.18 11.51 10.30
C TYR A 46 -8.24 10.08 9.76
N ARG A 47 -7.44 9.76 8.72
CA ARG A 47 -7.31 8.37 8.25
C ARG A 47 -6.71 7.47 9.33
N TRP A 48 -5.64 7.89 10.00
CA TRP A 48 -5.04 7.13 11.09
C TRP A 48 -6.00 6.96 12.27
N ARG A 49 -6.69 8.03 12.68
CA ARG A 49 -7.71 7.99 13.72
C ARG A 49 -8.84 7.00 13.41
N LYS A 50 -9.37 7.05 12.19
CA LYS A 50 -10.38 6.09 11.72
C LYS A 50 -9.86 4.66 11.75
N ASN A 51 -8.68 4.42 11.18
CA ASN A 51 -8.12 3.08 11.11
C ASN A 51 -7.78 2.52 12.50
N TYR A 52 -7.28 3.35 13.42
CA TYR A 52 -6.99 2.95 14.79
C TYR A 52 -8.27 2.60 15.55
N ALA A 53 -9.35 3.38 15.37
CA ALA A 53 -10.64 3.06 15.96
C ALA A 53 -11.23 1.73 15.48
N LEU A 54 -10.95 1.33 14.24
CA LEU A 54 -11.47 0.09 13.64
C LEU A 54 -10.57 -1.14 13.90
N PHE A 55 -9.25 -0.95 13.89
CA PHE A 55 -8.28 -2.05 13.84
C PHE A 55 -7.19 -1.96 14.93
N GLY A 56 -7.33 -1.02 15.87
CA GLY A 56 -6.32 -0.75 16.90
C GLY A 56 -4.97 -0.39 16.29
N ILE A 57 -3.89 -0.85 16.94
CA ILE A 57 -2.51 -0.58 16.49
C ILE A 57 -2.23 -1.09 15.06
N ASN A 58 -2.89 -2.18 14.65
CA ASN A 58 -2.75 -2.76 13.31
C ASN A 58 -3.23 -1.80 12.22
N GLY A 59 -4.22 -0.95 12.52
CA GLY A 59 -4.73 0.07 11.58
C GLY A 59 -3.72 1.18 11.26
N LEU A 60 -2.66 1.30 12.05
CA LEU A 60 -1.59 2.27 11.84
C LEU A 60 -0.42 1.70 11.03
N VAL A 61 -0.38 0.39 10.79
CA VAL A 61 0.66 -0.26 9.99
C VAL A 61 0.64 0.29 8.56
N ASN A 62 1.81 0.52 7.98
CA ASN A 62 1.89 0.92 6.58
C ASN A 62 1.52 -0.27 5.68
N GLU A 63 0.41 -0.16 4.97
CA GLU A 63 0.10 -1.10 3.90
C GLU A 63 1.16 -1.00 2.79
N LYS A 64 1.55 -2.18 2.28
CA LYS A 64 2.34 -2.26 1.05
C LYS A 64 1.53 -1.61 -0.08
N PRO A 65 2.16 -0.83 -0.97
CA PRO A 65 1.46 -0.31 -2.13
C PRO A 65 1.04 -1.51 -3.00
N ILE A 66 -0.26 -1.81 -3.03
CA ILE A 66 -0.81 -2.82 -3.93
C ILE A 66 -1.36 -2.09 -5.15
N ALA A 67 -0.85 -2.43 -6.34
CA ALA A 67 -1.42 -1.95 -7.58
C ALA A 67 -2.86 -2.48 -7.69
N LYS A 68 -3.84 -1.58 -7.66
CA LYS A 68 -5.26 -1.96 -7.76
C LYS A 68 -5.62 -2.56 -9.12
N VAL A 69 -4.90 -2.12 -10.16
CA VAL A 69 -5.07 -2.59 -11.53
C VAL A 69 -3.67 -2.77 -12.10
N ILE A 70 -3.39 -3.94 -12.65
CA ILE A 70 -2.20 -4.24 -13.43
C ILE A 70 -2.72 -4.47 -14.85
N PRO A 71 -2.61 -3.49 -15.77
CA PRO A 71 -3.26 -3.56 -17.09
C PRO A 71 -2.90 -4.82 -17.90
N ASN A 72 -1.68 -5.32 -17.73
CA ASN A 72 -1.15 -6.45 -18.48
C ASN A 72 -1.06 -7.71 -17.61
N LYS A 73 -1.94 -7.86 -16.62
CA LYS A 73 -1.99 -9.08 -15.81
C LYS A 73 -2.70 -10.15 -16.63
N LEU A 74 -2.06 -11.30 -16.80
CA LEU A 74 -2.69 -12.47 -17.39
C LEU A 74 -3.96 -12.81 -16.60
N LEU A 75 -5.02 -13.11 -17.34
CA LEU A 75 -6.20 -13.74 -16.79
C LEU A 75 -5.83 -15.14 -16.30
N ARG A 76 -6.57 -15.65 -15.32
CA ARG A 76 -6.24 -16.95 -14.71
C ARG A 76 -6.30 -18.10 -15.71
N ASN A 77 -7.24 -18.06 -16.64
CA ASN A 77 -7.35 -19.02 -17.74
C ASN A 77 -6.17 -18.91 -18.72
N GLU A 78 -5.66 -17.71 -18.99
CA GLU A 78 -4.47 -17.53 -19.83
C GLU A 78 -3.22 -18.12 -19.15
N GLU A 79 -3.06 -17.86 -17.85
CA GLU A 79 -1.98 -18.44 -17.03
C GLU A 79 -2.04 -19.97 -17.01
N GLU A 80 -3.23 -20.54 -16.77
CA GLU A 80 -3.43 -21.99 -16.77
C GLU A 80 -3.18 -22.61 -18.16
N ALA A 81 -3.59 -21.96 -19.25
CA ALA A 81 -3.32 -22.43 -20.61
C ALA A 81 -1.81 -22.46 -20.93
N ILE A 82 -1.08 -21.40 -20.55
CA ILE A 82 0.37 -21.32 -20.73
C ILE A 82 1.07 -22.44 -19.94
N LEU A 83 0.69 -22.64 -18.67
CA LEU A 83 1.30 -23.64 -17.81
C LEU A 83 1.02 -25.07 -18.29
N ASN A 84 -0.21 -25.36 -18.71
CA ASN A 84 -0.57 -26.68 -19.23
C ASN A 84 0.20 -27.00 -20.52
N TYR A 85 0.26 -26.04 -21.45
CA TYR A 85 0.99 -26.21 -22.70
C TYR A 85 2.49 -26.40 -22.46
N ALA A 86 3.09 -25.57 -21.61
CA ALA A 86 4.51 -25.69 -21.24
C ALA A 86 4.82 -27.03 -20.56
N GLY A 87 3.90 -27.54 -19.74
CA GLY A 87 4.05 -28.85 -19.10
C GLY A 87 4.04 -30.03 -20.09
N LEU A 88 3.32 -29.90 -21.21
CA LEU A 88 3.29 -30.90 -22.28
C LEU A 88 4.48 -30.79 -23.24
N HIS A 89 5.08 -29.60 -23.34
CA HIS A 89 6.17 -29.28 -24.27
C HIS A 89 7.39 -28.68 -23.55
N PRO A 90 8.03 -29.42 -22.61
CA PRO A 90 9.14 -28.90 -21.80
C PRO A 90 10.39 -28.52 -22.61
N GLU A 91 10.52 -29.03 -23.84
CA GLU A 91 11.60 -28.73 -24.77
C GLU A 91 11.44 -27.37 -25.48
N GLN A 92 10.22 -26.81 -25.52
CA GLN A 92 9.93 -25.57 -26.22
C GLN A 92 10.29 -24.35 -25.39
N ARG A 93 10.85 -23.33 -26.05
CA ARG A 93 11.16 -22.04 -25.44
C ARG A 93 9.91 -21.19 -25.34
N HIS A 94 9.92 -20.23 -24.42
CA HIS A 94 8.79 -19.33 -24.16
C HIS A 94 8.20 -18.63 -25.42
N ARG A 95 9.04 -18.31 -26.42
CA ARG A 95 8.58 -17.72 -27.70
C ARG A 95 7.84 -18.72 -28.59
N GLU A 96 8.26 -19.98 -28.56
CA GLU A 96 7.62 -21.06 -29.33
C GLU A 96 6.27 -21.41 -28.70
N ILE A 97 6.21 -21.46 -27.37
CA ILE A 97 4.97 -21.62 -26.61
C ILE A 97 3.98 -20.49 -26.95
N GLN A 98 4.42 -19.23 -26.92
CA GLN A 98 3.56 -18.10 -27.32
C GLN A 98 3.08 -18.24 -28.77
N TYR A 99 4.00 -18.50 -29.70
CA TYR A 99 3.71 -18.65 -31.12
C TYR A 99 2.69 -19.78 -31.40
N ASN A 100 2.75 -20.86 -30.64
CA ASN A 100 1.84 -22.00 -30.78
C ASN A 100 0.47 -21.73 -30.13
N LEU A 101 0.44 -21.07 -28.97
CA LEU A 101 -0.81 -20.68 -28.31
C LEU A 101 -1.59 -19.62 -29.09
N ASP A 102 -0.91 -18.67 -29.74
CA ASP A 102 -1.55 -17.63 -30.56
C ASP A 102 -2.22 -18.18 -31.85
N ARG A 103 -2.00 -19.46 -32.19
CA ARG A 103 -2.52 -20.10 -33.41
C ARG A 103 -3.47 -21.28 -33.19
N GLY A 104 -3.59 -21.77 -31.95
CA GLY A 104 -4.54 -22.82 -31.58
C GLY A 104 -5.93 -22.26 -31.32
#